data_AF-A0A315ZTZ9-F1
#
_entry.id   AF-A0A315ZTZ9-F1
#
_cell.length_a   1.000
_cell.length_b   1.000
_cell.length_c   1.000
_cell.angle_alpha   90.00
_cell.angle_beta   90.00
_cell.angle_gamma   90.00
#
_symmetry.space_group_name_H-M   'P 1'
#
loop_
_entity.id
_entity.type
_entity.pdbx_description
1 polymer ?
#
loop_
_entity_poly.entity_id
_entity_poly.type
_entity_poly.pdbx_seq_one_letter_code
_entity_poly.pdbx_strand_id
1 'polypeptide(L)'
;MSPPQTPDDAEQRFRALYADVHADVLRFVRRRSPAEAVSSAEDVVADAMLVAWRRFDDAPRRLDAQRAWVFGIARNCLLTARRGSGRREALAVRVSDATEAGGAAATTDPHDDVVAGLDLAAAWRRLSPAEQEVLALTVFEDLTSVQAALVLGTTPTGYRLRLMRARRALRSHLSDDDAAEPAPRPNPHALEATR
;
A
#
# COMPACT_ATOMS: atom_id res chain seq x y z
N MET A 1 -36.25 -9.59 -20.36
CA MET A 1 -35.35 -9.14 -21.46
C MET A 1 -34.90 -7.75 -21.07
N SER A 2 -33.69 -7.60 -20.52
CA SER A 2 -33.19 -6.29 -20.10
C SER A 2 -32.93 -5.42 -21.34
N PRO A 3 -33.27 -4.12 -21.31
CA PRO A 3 -33.08 -3.23 -22.46
C PRO A 3 -31.59 -3.14 -22.85
N PRO A 4 -31.30 -2.82 -24.13
CA PRO A 4 -29.93 -2.60 -24.58
C PRO A 4 -29.32 -1.46 -23.75
N GLN A 5 -28.21 -1.75 -23.08
CA GLN A 5 -27.45 -0.75 -22.32
C GLN A 5 -26.94 0.28 -23.34
N THR A 6 -27.37 1.53 -23.24
CA THR A 6 -26.88 2.56 -24.15
C THR A 6 -25.42 2.91 -23.80
N PRO A 7 -24.60 3.40 -24.76
CA PRO A 7 -23.24 3.83 -24.46
C PRO A 7 -23.16 4.86 -23.32
N ASP A 8 -24.20 5.70 -23.20
CA ASP A 8 -24.37 6.69 -22.13
C ASP A 8 -24.53 6.04 -20.74
N ASP A 9 -25.23 4.90 -20.65
CA ASP A 9 -25.35 4.13 -19.41
C ASP A 9 -24.02 3.51 -18.97
N ALA A 10 -23.15 3.11 -19.91
CA ALA A 10 -21.84 2.56 -19.60
C ALA A 10 -20.89 3.66 -19.09
N GLU A 11 -20.89 4.82 -19.73
CA GLU A 11 -20.11 5.98 -19.31
C GLU A 11 -20.51 6.43 -17.91
N GLN A 12 -21.81 6.59 -17.63
CA GLN A 12 -22.29 7.02 -16.32
C GLN A 12 -21.90 6.05 -15.19
N ARG A 13 -22.01 4.73 -15.44
CA ARG A 13 -21.59 3.70 -14.46
C ARG A 13 -20.09 3.73 -14.24
N PHE A 14 -19.29 3.88 -15.30
CA PHE A 14 -17.84 3.98 -15.15
C PHE A 14 -17.44 5.25 -14.42
N ARG A 15 -18.08 6.40 -14.70
CA ARG A 15 -17.84 7.65 -13.99
C ARG A 15 -18.13 7.51 -12.49
N ALA A 16 -19.22 6.83 -12.12
CA ALA A 16 -19.53 6.54 -10.73
C ALA A 16 -18.46 5.65 -10.07
N LEU A 17 -18.03 4.59 -10.75
CA LEU A 17 -16.93 3.73 -10.28
C LEU A 17 -15.61 4.51 -10.13
N TYR A 18 -15.28 5.35 -11.09
CA TYR A 18 -14.07 6.19 -11.06
C TYR A 18 -14.10 7.12 -9.85
N ALA A 19 -15.19 7.85 -9.64
CA ALA A 19 -15.34 8.76 -8.50
C ALA A 19 -15.21 8.03 -7.15
N ASP A 20 -15.73 6.81 -7.07
CA ASP A 20 -15.72 5.98 -5.87
C ASP A 20 -14.33 5.36 -5.56
N VAL A 21 -13.55 4.98 -6.58
CA VAL A 21 -12.35 4.16 -6.38
C VAL A 21 -11.03 4.90 -6.66
N HIS A 22 -11.05 6.03 -7.37
CA HIS A 22 -9.84 6.70 -7.85
C HIS A 22 -8.89 7.10 -6.71
N ALA A 23 -9.40 7.76 -5.66
CA ALA A 23 -8.57 8.23 -4.55
C ALA A 23 -7.87 7.08 -3.82
N ASP A 24 -8.57 5.96 -3.65
CA ASP A 24 -8.04 4.78 -2.98
C ASP A 24 -7.00 4.07 -3.85
N VAL A 25 -7.24 3.97 -5.16
CA VAL A 25 -6.27 3.41 -6.11
C VAL A 25 -5.00 4.28 -6.18
N LEU A 26 -5.13 5.60 -6.18
CA LEU A 26 -3.99 6.50 -6.11
C LEU A 26 -3.19 6.32 -4.81
N ARG A 27 -3.87 6.21 -3.67
CA ARG A 27 -3.22 5.95 -2.39
C ARG A 27 -2.56 4.57 -2.35
N PHE A 28 -3.20 3.56 -2.95
CA PHE A 28 -2.67 2.21 -3.11
C PHE A 28 -1.37 2.19 -3.91
N VAL A 29 -1.32 2.91 -5.03
CA VAL A 29 -0.14 3.02 -5.89
C VAL A 29 0.96 3.82 -5.19
N ARG A 30 0.65 5.01 -4.65
CA ARG A 30 1.64 5.87 -3.97
C ARG A 30 2.32 5.17 -2.80
N ARG A 31 1.58 4.43 -1.96
CA ARG A 31 2.15 3.63 -0.85
C ARG A 31 3.14 2.56 -1.31
N ARG A 32 3.10 2.20 -2.59
CA ARG A 32 3.93 1.14 -3.18
C ARG A 32 4.92 1.70 -4.20
N SER A 33 4.97 3.00 -4.44
CA SER A 33 6.00 3.61 -5.28
C SER A 33 7.09 4.20 -4.39
N PRO A 34 8.37 4.12 -4.77
CA PRO A 34 9.42 4.90 -4.11
C PRO A 34 9.08 6.39 -4.15
N ALA A 35 9.52 7.15 -3.13
CA ALA A 35 9.23 8.58 -3.02
C ALA A 35 9.72 9.39 -4.23
N GLU A 36 10.77 8.92 -4.91
CA GLU A 36 11.32 9.53 -6.12
C GLU A 36 10.46 9.27 -7.38
N ALA A 37 9.53 8.31 -7.32
CA ALA A 37 8.65 7.91 -8.41
C ALA A 37 7.21 8.42 -8.24
N VAL A 38 6.99 9.49 -7.45
CA VAL A 38 5.65 10.02 -7.17
C VAL A 38 4.95 10.54 -8.44
N SER A 39 5.69 11.14 -9.38
CA SER A 39 5.14 11.52 -10.69
C SER A 39 4.64 10.31 -11.49
N SER A 40 5.32 9.17 -11.37
CA SER A 40 4.91 7.91 -12.00
C SER A 40 3.65 7.31 -11.38
N ALA A 41 3.24 7.71 -10.16
CA ALA A 41 2.06 7.14 -9.52
C ALA A 41 0.76 7.56 -10.21
N GLU A 42 0.65 8.84 -10.59
CA GLU A 42 -0.53 9.34 -11.32
C GLU A 42 -0.62 8.74 -12.72
N ASP A 43 0.52 8.56 -13.40
CA ASP A 43 0.58 7.86 -14.69
C ASP A 43 0.08 6.42 -14.57
N VAL A 44 0.53 5.68 -13.55
CA VAL A 44 0.08 4.30 -13.31
C VAL A 44 -1.42 4.23 -13.04
N VAL A 45 -1.98 5.20 -12.31
CA VAL A 45 -3.43 5.27 -12.07
C VAL A 45 -4.18 5.61 -13.36
N ALA A 46 -3.68 6.57 -14.14
CA ALA A 46 -4.27 6.93 -15.43
C ALA A 46 -4.30 5.73 -16.38
N ASP A 47 -3.19 4.99 -16.49
CA ASP A 47 -3.10 3.75 -17.26
C ASP A 47 -4.10 2.69 -16.76
N ALA A 48 -4.19 2.52 -15.44
CA ALA A 48 -5.12 1.56 -14.85
C ALA A 48 -6.58 1.91 -15.15
N MET A 49 -6.96 3.18 -15.06
CA MET A 49 -8.32 3.65 -15.36
C MET A 49 -8.63 3.54 -16.85
N LEU A 50 -7.66 3.81 -17.72
CA LEU A 50 -7.81 3.64 -19.16
C LEU A 50 -8.00 2.16 -19.54
N VAL A 51 -7.26 1.24 -18.90
CA VAL A 51 -7.47 -0.21 -19.06
C VAL A 51 -8.83 -0.62 -18.53
N ALA A 52 -9.25 -0.10 -17.37
CA ALA A 52 -10.55 -0.39 -16.79
C ALA A 52 -11.70 0.07 -17.70
N TRP A 53 -11.60 1.26 -18.32
CA TRP A 53 -12.57 1.75 -19.29
C TRP A 53 -12.64 0.84 -20.53
N ARG A 54 -11.49 0.51 -21.13
CA ARG A 54 -11.42 -0.36 -22.32
C ARG A 54 -11.99 -1.76 -22.09
N ARG A 55 -11.99 -2.22 -20.85
CA ARG A 55 -12.47 -3.55 -20.45
C ARG A 55 -13.74 -3.48 -19.60
N PHE A 56 -14.45 -2.36 -19.61
CA PHE A 56 -15.56 -2.16 -18.70
C PHE A 56 -16.71 -3.15 -18.94
N ASP A 57 -16.85 -3.62 -20.18
CA ASP A 57 -17.82 -4.68 -20.52
C ASP A 57 -17.49 -6.04 -19.88
N ASP A 58 -16.21 -6.29 -19.55
CA ASP A 58 -15.77 -7.48 -18.80
C ASP A 58 -15.97 -7.32 -17.28
N ALA A 59 -16.32 -6.12 -16.82
CA ALA A 59 -16.35 -5.83 -15.39
C ALA A 59 -17.46 -6.63 -14.69
N PRO A 60 -17.21 -7.09 -13.45
CA PRO A 60 -18.25 -7.70 -12.63
C PRO A 60 -19.46 -6.76 -12.50
N ARG A 61 -20.68 -7.30 -12.34
CA ARG A 61 -21.88 -6.44 -12.23
C ARG A 61 -22.04 -5.77 -10.86
N ARG A 62 -21.46 -6.35 -9.81
CA ARG A 62 -21.55 -5.81 -8.45
C ARG A 62 -20.44 -4.78 -8.22
N LEU A 63 -20.79 -3.63 -7.65
CA LEU A 63 -19.86 -2.52 -7.38
C LEU A 63 -18.67 -2.94 -6.51
N ASP A 64 -18.90 -3.76 -5.49
CA ASP A 64 -17.85 -4.26 -4.60
C ASP A 64 -16.82 -5.14 -5.36
N ALA A 65 -17.30 -5.97 -6.28
CA ALA A 65 -16.45 -6.78 -7.15
C ALA A 65 -15.73 -5.93 -8.23
N GLN A 66 -16.37 -4.87 -8.71
CA GLN A 66 -15.74 -3.90 -9.63
C GLN A 66 -14.58 -3.16 -8.97
N ARG A 67 -14.74 -2.71 -7.72
CA ARG A 67 -13.64 -2.08 -6.94
C ARG A 67 -12.43 -2.99 -6.90
N ALA A 68 -12.62 -4.25 -6.49
CA ALA A 68 -11.55 -5.25 -6.45
C ALA A 68 -10.91 -5.49 -7.84
N TRP A 69 -11.72 -5.53 -8.90
CA TRP A 69 -11.22 -5.66 -10.26
C TRP A 69 -10.31 -4.50 -10.68
N VAL A 70 -10.67 -3.24 -10.34
CA VAL A 70 -9.83 -2.07 -10.61
C VAL A 70 -8.52 -2.12 -9.80
N PHE A 71 -8.54 -2.52 -8.53
CA PHE A 71 -7.30 -2.73 -7.76
C PHE A 71 -6.40 -3.80 -8.38
N GLY A 72 -6.98 -4.86 -8.95
CA GLY A 72 -6.24 -5.87 -9.71
C GLY A 72 -5.55 -5.30 -10.94
N ILE A 73 -6.25 -4.45 -11.70
CA ILE A 73 -5.67 -3.74 -12.86
C ILE A 73 -4.54 -2.82 -12.41
N ALA A 74 -4.79 -1.97 -11.41
CA ALA A 74 -3.79 -1.04 -10.89
C ALA A 74 -2.52 -1.75 -10.39
N ARG A 75 -2.68 -2.89 -9.72
CA ARG A 75 -1.57 -3.75 -9.32
C ARG A 75 -0.76 -4.24 -10.52
N ASN A 76 -1.42 -4.70 -11.58
CA ASN A 76 -0.74 -5.18 -12.78
C ASN A 76 -0.01 -4.04 -13.51
N CYS A 77 -0.60 -2.85 -13.59
CA CYS A 77 0.06 -1.65 -14.13
C CYS A 77 1.28 -1.28 -13.30
N LEU A 78 1.18 -1.25 -11.97
CA LEU A 78 2.31 -0.99 -11.07
C LEU A 78 3.44 -2.02 -11.25
N LEU A 79 3.12 -3.32 -11.31
CA LEU A 79 4.11 -4.36 -11.55
C LEU A 79 4.78 -4.22 -12.93
N THR A 80 4.03 -3.79 -13.93
CA THR A 80 4.55 -3.54 -15.28
C THR A 80 5.46 -2.31 -15.29
N ALA A 81 5.06 -1.22 -14.65
CA ALA A 81 5.86 -0.01 -14.48
C ALA A 81 7.18 -0.33 -13.78
N ARG A 82 7.17 -1.08 -12.66
CA ARG A 82 8.39 -1.53 -11.98
C ARG A 82 9.30 -2.39 -12.87
N ARG A 83 8.74 -3.32 -13.65
CA ARG A 83 9.52 -4.16 -14.59
C ARG A 83 10.06 -3.38 -15.79
N GLY A 84 9.34 -2.36 -16.25
CA GLY A 84 9.75 -1.44 -17.30
C GLY A 84 10.85 -0.48 -16.82
N SER A 85 10.73 0.00 -15.58
CA SER A 85 11.76 0.76 -14.88
C SER A 85 13.00 -0.06 -14.68
N GLY A 86 12.95 -1.33 -14.25
CA GLY A 86 14.15 -2.18 -14.15
C GLY A 86 14.95 -2.33 -15.45
N ARG A 87 14.31 -2.24 -16.62
CA ARG A 87 14.97 -2.21 -17.94
C ARG A 87 15.57 -0.85 -18.30
N ARG A 88 14.97 0.25 -17.83
CA ARG A 88 15.48 1.63 -18.00
C ARG A 88 16.55 1.97 -16.96
N GLU A 89 16.44 1.42 -15.76
CA GLU A 89 17.36 1.55 -14.63
C GLU A 89 18.66 0.77 -14.92
N ALA A 90 18.58 -0.40 -15.58
CA ALA A 90 19.76 -1.07 -16.14
C ALA A 90 20.52 -0.24 -17.20
N LEU A 91 19.85 0.74 -17.85
CA LEU A 91 20.50 1.74 -18.71
C LEU A 91 20.94 3.00 -17.94
N ALA A 92 20.22 3.40 -16.88
CA ALA A 92 20.47 4.62 -16.10
C ALA A 92 21.54 4.46 -15.00
N VAL A 93 21.80 3.23 -14.53
CA VAL A 93 22.85 2.90 -13.53
C VAL A 93 24.27 3.12 -14.08
N ARG A 94 24.44 3.52 -15.35
CA ARG A 94 25.72 4.00 -15.88
C ARG A 94 25.95 5.51 -15.74
N VAL A 95 25.01 6.29 -15.17
CA VAL A 95 25.07 7.77 -15.28
C VAL A 95 25.03 8.54 -13.96
N SER A 96 24.63 8.00 -12.80
CA SER A 96 24.54 8.85 -11.60
C SER A 96 24.93 8.13 -10.30
N ASP A 97 26.22 8.13 -9.99
CA ASP A 97 26.73 8.14 -8.63
C ASP A 97 26.66 9.59 -8.11
N ALA A 98 25.82 9.89 -7.11
CA ALA A 98 26.04 10.92 -6.06
C ALA A 98 24.79 11.23 -5.21
N THR A 99 25.00 11.14 -3.88
CA THR A 99 24.45 11.97 -2.79
C THR A 99 22.99 11.84 -2.31
N GLU A 100 22.87 11.11 -1.19
CA GLU A 100 22.34 11.46 0.15
C GLU A 100 21.20 12.48 0.41
N ALA A 101 20.38 12.06 1.38
CA ALA A 101 19.80 12.77 2.53
C ALA A 101 18.40 13.43 2.43
N GLY A 102 17.49 12.87 3.25
CA GLY A 102 16.88 13.60 4.39
C GLY A 102 15.68 14.50 4.11
N GLY A 103 14.53 14.18 4.71
CA GLY A 103 13.38 15.08 4.74
C GLY A 103 12.29 14.63 5.72
N ALA A 104 12.41 15.03 6.98
CA ALA A 104 11.36 14.94 7.99
C ALA A 104 10.80 16.34 8.26
N ALA A 105 9.48 16.47 8.34
CA ALA A 105 8.78 17.51 9.11
C ALA A 105 7.28 17.21 9.20
N ALA A 106 6.73 17.13 10.42
CA ALA A 106 5.69 18.06 10.89
C ALA A 106 5.29 17.75 12.34
N THR A 107 5.27 18.81 13.12
CA THR A 107 5.00 18.97 14.55
C THR A 107 3.51 19.14 14.87
N THR A 108 3.06 18.54 15.96
CA THR A 108 1.93 18.94 16.86
C THR A 108 2.20 18.14 18.13
N ASP A 109 2.10 18.67 19.36
CA ASP A 109 2.59 17.97 20.56
C ASP A 109 1.86 16.62 20.79
N PRO A 110 2.53 15.46 20.56
CA PRO A 110 1.84 14.22 20.18
C PRO A 110 2.45 12.96 20.81
N HIS A 111 3.14 13.08 21.94
CA HIS A 111 4.28 12.18 22.19
C HIS A 111 3.91 10.69 22.18
N ASP A 112 2.80 10.28 22.80
CA ASP A 112 2.37 8.87 22.79
C ASP A 112 1.75 8.41 21.45
N ASP A 113 0.90 9.23 20.81
CA ASP A 113 0.25 8.88 19.53
C ASP A 113 1.23 8.90 18.35
N VAL A 114 2.23 9.78 18.39
CA VAL A 114 3.31 9.83 17.41
C VAL A 114 4.34 8.75 17.69
N VAL A 115 4.64 8.38 18.94
CA VAL A 115 5.51 7.23 19.21
C VAL A 115 4.84 5.95 18.70
N ALA A 116 3.58 5.68 19.09
CA ALA A 116 2.84 4.54 18.56
C ALA A 116 2.68 4.55 17.03
N GLY A 117 2.50 5.75 16.43
CA GLY A 117 2.45 5.94 14.99
C GLY A 117 3.80 5.74 14.28
N LEU A 118 4.91 6.13 14.91
CA LEU A 118 6.28 5.96 14.43
C LEU A 118 6.69 4.49 14.50
N ASP A 119 6.35 3.80 15.59
CA ASP A 119 6.62 2.37 15.77
C ASP A 119 5.84 1.54 14.76
N LEU A 120 4.56 1.88 14.53
CA LEU A 120 3.79 1.26 13.46
C LEU A 120 4.37 1.52 12.08
N ALA A 121 4.80 2.74 11.79
CA ALA A 121 5.43 3.08 10.50
C ALA A 121 6.77 2.37 10.31
N ALA A 122 7.57 2.23 11.37
CA ALA A 122 8.83 1.51 11.36
C ALA A 122 8.61 0.00 11.17
N ALA A 123 7.72 -0.60 11.96
CA ALA A 123 7.33 -2.00 11.85
C ALA A 123 6.74 -2.32 10.47
N TRP A 124 5.93 -1.40 9.90
CA TRP A 124 5.40 -1.53 8.55
C TRP A 124 6.51 -1.58 7.50
N ARG A 125 7.53 -0.71 7.59
CA ARG A 125 8.68 -0.70 6.65
C ARG A 125 9.52 -1.98 6.72
N ARG A 126 9.54 -2.68 7.86
CA ARG A 126 10.27 -3.94 8.05
C ARG A 126 9.59 -5.15 7.42
N LEU A 127 8.28 -5.07 7.18
CA LEU A 127 7.55 -6.11 6.46
C LEU A 127 8.04 -6.25 5.03
N SER A 128 8.01 -7.47 4.51
CA SER A 128 8.28 -7.70 3.09
C SER A 128 7.22 -7.01 2.21
N PRO A 129 7.55 -6.66 0.96
CA PRO A 129 6.58 -6.05 0.04
C PRO A 129 5.30 -6.88 -0.14
N ALA A 130 5.41 -8.21 -0.06
CA ALA A 130 4.29 -9.13 -0.18
C ALA A 130 3.38 -9.12 1.07
N GLU A 131 3.93 -8.91 2.27
CA GLU A 131 3.16 -8.81 3.52
C GLU A 131 2.45 -7.47 3.62
N GLN A 132 3.15 -6.37 3.31
CA GLN A 132 2.56 -5.04 3.20
C GLN A 132 1.41 -5.04 2.19
N GLU A 133 1.61 -5.67 1.02
CA GLU A 133 0.59 -5.76 -0.01
C GLU A 133 -0.68 -6.47 0.47
N VAL A 134 -0.52 -7.61 1.17
CA VAL A 134 -1.64 -8.38 1.70
C VAL A 134 -2.40 -7.59 2.76
N LEU A 135 -1.71 -6.96 3.73
CA LEU A 135 -2.34 -6.18 4.78
C LEU A 135 -3.11 -4.99 4.20
N ALA A 136 -2.46 -4.22 3.33
CA ALA A 136 -3.03 -2.99 2.79
C ALA A 136 -4.35 -3.23 2.03
N LEU A 137 -4.49 -4.34 1.29
CA LEU A 137 -5.74 -4.65 0.58
C LEU A 137 -6.96 -4.77 1.51
N THR A 138 -6.77 -5.24 2.74
CA THR A 138 -7.89 -5.38 3.71
C THR A 138 -7.99 -4.20 4.66
N VAL A 139 -6.87 -3.61 5.07
CA VAL A 139 -6.81 -2.59 6.12
C VAL A 139 -7.01 -1.18 5.56
N PHE A 140 -6.56 -0.93 4.33
CA PHE A 140 -6.64 0.41 3.73
C PHE A 140 -7.67 0.50 2.61
N GLU A 141 -7.89 -0.59 1.87
CA GLU A 141 -8.80 -0.59 0.72
C GLU A 141 -10.15 -1.28 1.03
N ASP A 142 -10.35 -1.72 2.28
CA ASP A 142 -11.55 -2.40 2.79
C ASP A 142 -12.02 -3.60 1.94
N LEU A 143 -11.10 -4.27 1.23
CA LEU A 143 -11.44 -5.44 0.45
C LEU A 143 -11.63 -6.66 1.35
N THR A 144 -12.68 -7.43 1.08
CA THR A 144 -12.86 -8.75 1.70
C THR A 144 -11.75 -9.71 1.29
N SER A 145 -11.53 -10.77 2.07
CA SER A 145 -10.53 -11.80 1.72
C SER A 145 -10.78 -12.46 0.36
N VAL A 146 -12.02 -12.51 -0.11
CA VAL A 146 -12.37 -13.04 -1.44
C VAL A 146 -11.91 -12.07 -2.53
N GLN A 147 -12.23 -10.79 -2.38
CA GLN A 147 -11.84 -9.73 -3.32
C GLN A 147 -10.33 -9.57 -3.38
N ALA A 148 -9.67 -9.49 -2.23
CA ALA A 148 -8.21 -9.35 -2.16
C ALA A 148 -7.49 -10.57 -2.76
N ALA A 149 -8.06 -11.77 -2.63
CA ALA A 149 -7.54 -12.96 -3.30
C ALA A 149 -7.60 -12.86 -4.83
N LEU A 150 -8.68 -12.30 -5.38
CA LEU A 150 -8.80 -12.03 -6.82
C LEU A 150 -7.74 -11.03 -7.29
N VAL A 151 -7.51 -9.94 -6.54
CA VAL A 151 -6.47 -8.95 -6.83
C VAL A 151 -5.08 -9.59 -6.89
N LEU A 152 -4.79 -10.53 -5.98
CA LEU A 152 -3.50 -11.20 -5.93
C LEU A 152 -3.39 -12.44 -6.84
N GLY A 153 -4.47 -12.86 -7.51
CA GLY A 153 -4.49 -14.09 -8.31
C GLY A 153 -4.30 -15.36 -7.46
N THR A 154 -4.87 -15.40 -6.25
CA THR A 154 -4.74 -16.52 -5.29
C THR A 154 -6.11 -17.03 -4.84
N THR A 155 -6.14 -18.13 -4.07
CA THR A 155 -7.40 -18.61 -3.46
C THR A 155 -7.75 -17.81 -2.20
N PRO A 156 -9.03 -17.65 -1.84
CA PRO A 156 -9.43 -16.97 -0.61
C PRO A 156 -8.80 -17.57 0.66
N THR A 157 -8.62 -18.90 0.69
CA THR A 157 -7.92 -19.60 1.77
C THR A 157 -6.43 -19.25 1.80
N GLY A 158 -5.77 -19.26 0.64
CA GLY A 158 -4.37 -18.83 0.52
C GLY A 158 -4.16 -17.39 0.97
N TYR A 159 -5.07 -16.49 0.59
CA TYR A 159 -5.04 -15.10 1.04
C TYR A 159 -5.16 -14.98 2.56
N ARG A 160 -6.14 -15.65 3.19
CA ARG A 160 -6.30 -15.63 4.67
C ARG A 160 -5.07 -16.13 5.40
N LEU A 161 -4.43 -17.20 4.90
CA LEU A 161 -3.19 -17.72 5.47
C LEU A 161 -2.05 -16.70 5.36
N ARG A 162 -1.90 -16.05 4.20
CA ARG A 162 -0.92 -14.97 4.02
C ARG A 162 -1.21 -13.77 4.93
N LEU A 163 -2.47 -13.40 5.09
CA LEU A 163 -2.90 -12.30 5.96
C LEU A 163 -2.58 -12.59 7.44
N MET A 164 -2.84 -13.82 7.90
CA MET A 164 -2.48 -14.25 9.24
C MET A 164 -0.97 -14.14 9.48
N ARG A 165 -0.15 -14.59 8.51
CA ARG A 165 1.31 -14.50 8.58
C ARG A 165 1.79 -13.05 8.61
N ALA A 166 1.26 -12.20 7.72
CA ALA A 166 1.60 -10.78 7.69
C ALA A 166 1.23 -10.06 9.00
N ARG A 167 0.06 -10.36 9.59
CA ARG A 167 -0.33 -9.83 10.92
C ARG A 167 0.57 -10.33 12.04
N ARG A 168 1.11 -11.55 11.94
CA ARG A 168 2.08 -12.07 12.92
C ARG A 168 3.43 -11.38 12.77
N ALA A 169 3.92 -11.20 11.54
CA ALA A 169 5.16 -10.47 11.27
C ALA A 169 5.08 -9.03 11.77
N LEU A 170 3.97 -8.33 11.50
CA LEU A 170 3.77 -6.95 11.97
C LEU A 170 3.81 -6.85 13.50
N ARG A 171 3.12 -7.75 14.19
CA ARG A 171 3.16 -7.81 15.67
C ARG A 171 4.55 -8.11 16.21
N SER A 172 5.31 -8.99 15.55
CA SER A 172 6.69 -9.28 15.96
C SER A 172 7.56 -8.03 15.91
N HIS A 173 7.46 -7.24 14.82
CA HIS A 173 8.24 -6.02 14.68
C HIS A 173 7.85 -4.93 15.69
N LEU A 174 6.56 -4.84 16.06
CA LEU A 174 6.11 -3.93 17.12
C LEU A 174 6.67 -4.34 18.49
N SER A 175 6.63 -5.63 18.82
CA SER A 175 7.19 -6.15 20.08
C SER A 175 8.71 -6.06 20.17
N ASP A 176 9.42 -6.15 19.05
CA ASP A 176 10.88 -5.97 19.01
C ASP A 176 11.27 -4.51 19.28
N ASP A 177 10.45 -3.55 18.85
CA ASP A 177 10.69 -2.11 19.08
C ASP A 177 10.33 -1.72 20.53
N ASP A 178 9.24 -2.28 21.11
CA ASP A 178 8.92 -2.13 22.55
C ASP A 178 10.04 -2.68 23.46
N ALA A 179 10.68 -3.79 23.06
CA ALA A 179 11.77 -4.40 23.83
C ALA A 179 13.11 -3.63 23.70
N ALA A 180 13.23 -2.73 22.72
CA ALA A 180 14.42 -1.91 22.50
C ALA A 180 14.44 -0.64 23.35
N GLU A 181 13.37 -0.34 24.10
CA GLU A 181 13.36 0.74 25.09
C GLU A 181 14.35 0.39 26.23
N PRO A 182 15.46 1.12 26.39
CA PRO A 182 16.48 0.74 27.36
C PRO A 182 15.94 0.95 28.78
N ALA A 183 15.83 -0.14 29.53
CA ALA A 183 15.54 -0.11 30.96
C ALA A 183 16.35 1.01 31.65
N PRO A 184 15.75 1.85 32.51
CA PRO A 184 16.45 2.93 33.17
C PRO A 184 17.63 2.35 33.94
N ARG A 185 18.85 2.69 33.49
CA ARG A 185 20.07 2.26 34.16
C ARG A 185 19.98 2.74 35.61
N PRO A 186 20.15 1.87 36.62
CA PRO A 186 20.17 2.32 38.00
C PRO A 186 21.28 3.35 38.16
N ASN A 187 20.92 4.56 38.57
CA ASN A 187 21.84 5.68 38.75
C ASN A 187 22.89 5.28 39.81
N PRO A 188 24.17 5.17 39.46
CA PRO A 188 25.22 4.75 40.41
C PRO A 188 25.53 5.81 41.47
N HIS A 189 24.94 7.02 41.41
CA HIS A 189 25.23 8.11 42.35
C HIS A 189 24.26 8.21 43.55
N ALA A 190 23.36 7.25 43.77
CA ALA A 190 22.43 7.28 44.90
C ALA A 190 23.05 6.89 46.27
N LEU A 191 24.36 6.66 46.37
CA LEU A 191 25.00 6.19 47.62
C LEU A 191 25.96 7.16 48.31
N GLU A 192 26.18 8.38 47.83
CA GLU A 192 27.14 9.31 48.47
C GLU A 192 26.50 10.47 49.26
N ALA A 193 25.25 10.33 49.67
CA ALA A 193 24.58 11.30 50.57
C ALA A 193 24.32 10.70 51.96
N THR A 194 25.31 10.03 52.56
CA THR A 194 25.28 9.73 54.01
C THR A 194 26.67 9.52 54.60
N ARG A 195 27.42 10.61 54.84
CA ARG A 195 28.09 10.95 56.12
C ARG A 195 29.13 12.04 55.95
#